data_AF-A0A7R8VXM1-F1
#
_entry.id   AF-A0A7R8VXM1-F1
#
_cell.length_a   1.000
_cell.length_b   1.000
_cell.length_c   1.000
_cell.angle_alpha   90.00
_cell.angle_beta   90.00
_cell.angle_gamma   90.00
#
_symmetry.space_group_name_H-M   'P 1'
#
loop_
_entity.id
_entity.type
_entity.pdbx_description
1 polymer ?
#
loop_
_entity_poly.entity_id
_entity_poly.type
_entity_poly.pdbx_seq_one_letter_code
_entity_poly.pdbx_strand_id
1 'polypeptide(L)'
;MLAGLQNCRQHRKSEVVLLTRDADNQPLCHGGEKVTAELRYRDVSRRQLPVHVLDRRDGSYLVWFVPDTPGNLSLSVSVNGHFVKGSPFHVCVRTLRPHRGTFHCCSFCSSGGSKEATCGCGGSMPGTAACVVERTEGLQGVTD
;
A
#
# COMPACT_ATOMS: atom_id res chain seq x y z
N MET A 1 10.03 7.78 -4.91
CA MET A 1 9.93 6.34 -4.57
C MET A 1 8.53 6.10 -4.03
N LEU A 2 7.76 5.16 -4.59
CA LEU A 2 6.41 4.84 -4.13
C LEU A 2 6.48 4.01 -2.84
N ALA A 3 6.78 4.67 -1.71
CA ALA A 3 6.78 4.05 -0.39
C ALA A 3 5.32 3.88 0.06
N GLY A 4 4.78 2.66 -0.06
CA GLY A 4 3.38 2.37 0.33
C GLY A 4 2.79 1.09 -0.28
N LEU A 5 3.43 0.51 -1.31
CA LEU A 5 2.88 -0.64 -2.04
C LEU A 5 3.26 -2.03 -1.48
N GLN A 6 3.98 -2.09 -0.37
CA GLN A 6 4.56 -3.34 0.13
C GLN A 6 3.58 -4.23 0.94
N ASN A 7 2.47 -3.68 1.43
CA ASN A 7 1.53 -4.38 2.32
C ASN A 7 0.05 -4.21 1.91
N CYS A 8 -0.25 -4.35 0.61
CA CYS A 8 -1.61 -4.24 0.11
C CYS A 8 -2.49 -5.41 0.56
N ARG A 9 -3.73 -5.12 0.92
CA ARG A 9 -4.70 -6.10 1.45
C ARG A 9 -5.97 -6.12 0.62
N GLN A 10 -6.51 -7.30 0.40
CA GLN A 10 -7.79 -7.48 -0.29
C GLN A 10 -8.90 -6.68 0.43
N HIS A 11 -9.75 -6.00 -0.34
CA HIS A 11 -10.87 -5.16 0.11
C HIS A 11 -10.47 -3.99 1.04
N ARG A 12 -9.19 -3.64 1.10
CA ARG A 12 -8.68 -2.47 1.83
C ARG A 12 -8.13 -1.45 0.85
N LYS A 13 -8.49 -0.18 1.07
CA LYS A 13 -7.87 0.93 0.35
C LYS A 13 -6.36 0.93 0.60
N SER A 14 -5.60 0.86 -0.47
CA SER A 14 -4.16 1.08 -0.47
C SER A 14 -3.91 2.41 -1.15
N GLU A 15 -3.16 3.29 -0.50
CA GLU A 15 -2.84 4.61 -1.02
C GLU A 15 -1.34 4.86 -0.97
N VAL A 16 -0.86 5.66 -1.92
CA VAL A 16 0.54 6.02 -2.04
C VAL A 16 0.65 7.44 -2.58
N VAL A 17 1.69 8.14 -2.13
CA VAL A 17 2.01 9.47 -2.62
C VAL A 17 3.08 9.38 -3.70
N LEU A 18 2.74 9.87 -4.89
CA LEU A 18 3.69 10.13 -5.96
C LEU A 18 4.20 11.57 -5.81
N LEU A 19 5.51 11.74 -5.77
CA LEU A 19 6.18 13.04 -5.76
C LEU A 19 6.79 13.28 -7.13
N THR A 20 6.41 14.38 -7.79
CA THR A 20 7.08 14.82 -9.01
C THR A 20 8.34 15.61 -8.67
N ARG A 21 9.40 15.38 -9.44
CA ARG A 21 10.69 16.02 -9.25
C ARG A 21 11.19 16.55 -10.57
N ASP A 22 11.92 17.66 -10.54
CA ASP A 22 12.58 18.24 -11.71
C ASP A 22 13.87 17.50 -12.09
N ALA A 23 14.59 18.03 -13.09
CA ALA A 23 15.87 17.49 -13.57
C ALA A 23 16.96 17.48 -12.49
N ASP A 24 16.88 18.41 -11.52
CA ASP A 24 17.79 18.55 -10.39
C ASP A 24 17.32 17.74 -9.16
N ASN A 25 16.30 16.90 -9.34
CA ASN A 25 15.71 16.03 -8.32
C ASN A 25 15.04 16.80 -7.16
N GLN A 26 14.73 18.08 -7.34
CA GLN A 26 13.97 18.89 -6.40
C GLN A 26 12.46 18.63 -6.56
N PRO A 27 11.68 18.64 -5.47
CA PRO A 27 10.23 18.52 -5.56
C PRO A 27 9.67 19.70 -6.35
N LEU A 28 8.76 19.43 -7.28
CA LEU A 28 8.02 20.50 -7.94
C LEU A 28 7.11 21.18 -6.91
N CYS A 29 6.98 22.51 -6.98
CA CYS A 29 6.09 23.28 -6.11
C CYS A 29 4.69 23.47 -6.69
N HIS A 30 4.42 22.92 -7.88
CA HIS A 30 3.16 23.02 -8.59
C HIS A 30 2.73 21.66 -9.13
N GLY A 31 1.42 21.40 -9.12
CA GLY A 31 0.83 20.29 -9.85
C GLY A 31 0.44 20.68 -11.27
N GLY A 32 -0.55 19.98 -11.84
CA GLY A 32 -1.04 20.19 -13.20
C GLY A 32 -0.45 19.23 -14.23
N GLU A 33 0.45 18.35 -13.83
CA GLU A 33 0.97 17.31 -14.73
C GLU A 33 -0.07 16.22 -14.95
N LYS A 34 -0.13 15.72 -16.19
CA LYS A 34 -1.07 14.65 -16.53
C LYS A 34 -0.53 13.33 -16.03
N VAL A 35 -0.92 12.95 -14.81
CA VAL A 35 -0.57 11.66 -14.21
C VAL A 35 -1.62 10.61 -14.55
N THR A 36 -1.18 9.54 -15.22
CA THR A 36 -2.01 8.36 -15.50
C THR A 36 -1.44 7.14 -14.78
N ALA A 37 -2.32 6.34 -14.18
CA ALA A 37 -1.96 5.13 -13.48
C ALA A 37 -2.84 3.97 -13.95
N GLU A 38 -2.20 2.86 -14.31
CA GLU A 38 -2.87 1.63 -14.72
C GLU A 38 -2.44 0.49 -13.81
N LEU A 39 -3.40 -0.21 -13.21
CA LEU A 39 -3.13 -1.35 -12.33
C LEU A 39 -3.73 -2.61 -12.93
N ARG A 40 -2.91 -3.64 -13.09
CA ARG A 40 -3.29 -4.89 -13.74
C ARG A 40 -2.92 -6.09 -12.89
N TYR A 41 -3.84 -7.06 -12.79
CA TYR A 41 -3.51 -8.37 -12.25
C TYR A 41 -2.50 -9.08 -13.15
N ARG A 42 -1.51 -9.77 -12.55
CA ARG A 42 -0.53 -10.59 -13.28
C ARG A 42 -0.98 -12.05 -13.45
N ASP A 43 -2.26 -12.33 -13.24
CA ASP A 43 -2.87 -13.63 -13.47
C ASP A 43 -3.18 -13.84 -14.97
N VAL A 44 -3.82 -14.97 -15.29
CA VAL A 44 -4.22 -15.29 -16.67
C VAL A 44 -5.27 -14.30 -17.18
N SER A 45 -6.12 -13.76 -16.30
CA SER A 45 -7.18 -12.82 -16.67
C SER A 45 -6.65 -11.45 -17.12
N ARG A 46 -5.48 -11.04 -16.61
CA ARG A 46 -4.86 -9.72 -16.83
C ARG A 46 -5.82 -8.55 -16.63
N ARG A 47 -6.81 -8.75 -15.76
CA ARG A 47 -7.88 -7.81 -15.48
C ARG A 47 -7.31 -6.49 -14.95
N GLN A 48 -7.90 -5.39 -15.40
CA GLN A 48 -7.57 -4.06 -14.91
C GLN A 48 -8.33 -3.79 -13.61
N LEU A 49 -7.63 -3.24 -12.62
CA LEU A 49 -8.22 -2.75 -11.39
C LEU A 49 -8.33 -1.22 -11.48
N PRO A 50 -9.48 -0.61 -11.16
CA PRO A 50 -9.61 0.84 -11.13
C PRO A 50 -8.61 1.48 -10.17
N VAL A 51 -7.93 2.50 -10.64
CA VAL A 51 -7.01 3.34 -9.86
C VAL A 51 -7.51 4.76 -9.91
N HIS A 52 -7.45 5.44 -8.77
CA HIS A 52 -7.76 6.84 -8.65
C HIS A 52 -6.49 7.65 -8.44
N VAL A 53 -6.42 8.80 -9.08
CA VAL A 53 -5.32 9.76 -8.95
C VAL A 53 -5.92 11.12 -8.61
N LEU A 54 -5.42 11.74 -7.55
CA LEU A 54 -5.74 13.11 -7.16
C LEU A 54 -4.47 13.95 -7.20
N ASP A 55 -4.50 15.01 -8.00
CA ASP A 55 -3.49 16.06 -7.97
C ASP A 55 -3.78 17.00 -6.79
N ARG A 56 -2.82 17.11 -5.85
CA ARG A 56 -2.92 18.06 -4.73
C ARG A 56 -2.47 19.47 -5.09
N ARG A 57 -2.00 19.67 -6.34
CA ARG A 57 -1.53 20.95 -6.90
C ARG A 57 -0.29 21.53 -6.23
N ASP A 58 0.39 20.75 -5.42
CA ASP A 58 1.61 21.08 -4.67
C ASP A 58 2.83 20.29 -5.19
N GLY A 59 2.74 19.69 -6.38
CA GLY A 59 3.73 18.77 -6.94
C GLY A 59 3.65 17.34 -6.40
N SER A 60 2.56 17.01 -5.71
CA SER A 60 2.32 15.66 -5.22
C SER A 60 0.93 15.12 -5.57
N TYR A 61 0.90 13.83 -5.87
CA TYR A 61 -0.29 13.14 -6.37
C TYR A 61 -0.63 11.99 -5.42
N LEU A 62 -1.87 11.96 -4.96
CA LEU A 62 -2.39 10.84 -4.18
C LEU A 62 -2.94 9.78 -5.14
N VAL A 63 -2.37 8.58 -5.11
CA VAL A 63 -2.82 7.45 -5.92
C VAL A 63 -3.41 6.40 -4.98
N TRP A 64 -4.61 5.91 -5.26
CA TRP A 64 -5.22 4.86 -4.44
C TRP A 64 -6.05 3.87 -5.25
N PHE A 65 -6.21 2.67 -4.70
CA PHE A 65 -6.99 1.58 -5.26
C PHE A 65 -7.50 0.65 -4.14
N VAL A 66 -8.51 -0.17 -4.46
CA VAL A 66 -9.04 -1.19 -3.56
C VAL A 66 -9.01 -2.52 -4.31
N PRO A 67 -8.07 -3.43 -4.00
CA PRO A 67 -7.99 -4.71 -4.71
C PRO A 67 -9.12 -5.63 -4.27
N ASP A 68 -9.81 -6.23 -5.23
CA ASP A 68 -10.96 -7.11 -4.99
C ASP A 68 -10.54 -8.58 -4.83
N THR A 69 -9.45 -9.00 -5.45
CA THR A 69 -8.85 -10.33 -5.30
C THR A 69 -7.40 -10.28 -4.81
N PRO A 70 -6.95 -11.30 -4.05
CA PRO A 70 -5.55 -11.43 -3.67
C PRO A 70 -4.70 -11.86 -4.87
N GLY A 71 -3.43 -11.48 -4.88
CA GLY A 71 -2.51 -11.83 -5.95
C GLY A 71 -1.48 -10.73 -6.24
N ASN A 72 -0.72 -10.94 -7.31
CA ASN A 72 0.30 -10.00 -7.76
C ASN A 72 -0.29 -9.07 -8.82
N LEU A 73 -0.05 -7.77 -8.66
CA LEU A 73 -0.44 -6.74 -9.63
C LEU A 73 0.80 -5.99 -10.13
N SER A 74 0.66 -5.40 -11.31
CA SER A 74 1.61 -4.49 -11.92
C SER A 74 0.98 -3.11 -12.02
N LEU A 75 1.55 -2.14 -11.31
CA LEU A 75 1.17 -0.74 -11.36
C LEU A 75 2.07 0.00 -12.34
N SER A 76 1.54 0.40 -13.49
CA SER A 76 2.20 1.29 -14.43
C SER A 76 1.81 2.73 -14.13
N VAL A 77 2.79 3.61 -13.99
CA VAL A 77 2.55 5.05 -13.75
C VAL A 77 3.30 5.86 -14.80
N SER A 78 2.60 6.79 -15.42
CA SER A 78 3.17 7.73 -16.38
C SER A 78 2.76 9.17 -16.07
N VAL A 79 3.68 10.10 -16.33
CA VAL A 79 3.51 11.55 -16.19
C VAL A 79 3.73 12.14 -17.57
N ASN A 80 2.75 12.88 -18.10
CA ASN A 80 2.78 13.44 -19.46
C ASN A 80 3.09 12.42 -20.55
N GLY A 81 2.56 11.20 -20.40
CA GLY A 81 2.79 10.10 -21.34
C GLY A 81 4.13 9.37 -21.18
N HIS A 82 5.02 9.82 -20.29
CA HIS A 82 6.31 9.18 -20.03
C HIS A 82 6.25 8.33 -18.76
N PHE A 83 6.72 7.08 -18.83
CA PHE A 83 6.77 6.21 -17.64
C PHE A 83 7.74 6.75 -16.59
N VAL A 84 7.30 6.75 -15.34
CA VAL A 84 8.16 7.16 -14.23
C VAL A 84 9.25 6.11 -13.97
N LYS A 85 10.36 6.55 -13.38
CA LYS A 85 11.45 5.65 -12.99
C LYS A 85 10.94 4.55 -12.04
N GLY A 86 11.21 3.29 -12.40
CA GLY A 86 10.77 2.11 -11.63
C GLY A 86 9.38 1.59 -12.00
N SER A 87 8.67 2.24 -12.92
CA SER A 87 7.46 1.69 -13.53
C SER A 87 7.81 0.55 -14.50
N PRO A 88 7.07 -0.57 -14.52
CA PRO A 88 5.94 -0.88 -13.64
C PRO A 88 6.38 -1.35 -12.24
N PHE A 89 5.62 -0.96 -11.22
CA PHE A 89 5.84 -1.39 -9.84
C PHE A 89 5.11 -2.69 -9.53
N HIS A 90 5.76 -3.58 -8.78
CA HIS A 90 5.16 -4.83 -8.31
C HIS A 90 4.38 -4.60 -7.02
N VAL A 91 3.10 -4.99 -7.02
CA VAL A 91 2.21 -4.90 -5.86
C VAL A 91 1.77 -6.30 -5.47
N CYS A 92 1.91 -6.67 -4.20
CA CYS A 92 1.46 -7.96 -3.69
C CYS A 92 0.24 -7.74 -2.78
N VAL A 93 -0.91 -8.28 -3.17
CA VAL A 93 -2.15 -8.21 -2.40
C VAL A 93 -2.36 -9.51 -1.65
N ARG A 94 -2.44 -9.39 -0.32
CA ARG A 94 -2.68 -10.53 0.57
C ARG A 94 -4.14 -10.55 1.04
N THR A 95 -4.68 -11.76 1.21
CA THR A 95 -5.93 -11.96 1.93
C THR A 95 -5.63 -12.01 3.42
N LEU A 96 -6.40 -11.29 4.23
CA LEU A 96 -6.43 -11.51 5.68
C LEU A 96 -7.56 -12.46 5.97
N ARG A 97 -7.21 -13.72 6.24
CA ARG A 97 -8.13 -14.61 6.97
C ARG A 97 -7.95 -14.33 8.45
N PRO A 98 -8.99 -13.89 9.17
CA PRO A 98 -8.98 -13.96 10.62
C PRO A 98 -8.87 -15.43 11.01
N HIS A 99 -7.75 -15.84 11.60
CA HIS A 99 -7.65 -17.17 12.17
C HIS A 99 -8.38 -17.19 13.51
N ARG A 100 -9.50 -17.91 13.60
CA ARG A 100 -10.13 -18.28 14.88
C ARG A 100 -9.44 -19.52 15.45
N GLY A 101 -8.14 -19.41 15.71
CA GLY A 101 -7.41 -20.45 16.42
C GLY A 101 -7.48 -20.14 17.91
N THR A 102 -7.90 -21.11 18.74
CA THR A 102 -7.40 -21.18 20.11
C THR A 102 -5.89 -21.34 19.97
N PHE A 103 -5.11 -20.29 20.26
CA PHE A 103 -3.65 -20.33 20.18
C PHE A 103 -3.15 -21.35 21.22
N HIS A 104 -3.01 -22.60 20.80
CA HIS A 104 -2.56 -23.67 21.67
C HIS A 104 -1.06 -23.46 21.95
N CYS A 105 -0.80 -23.00 23.18
CA CYS A 105 0.42 -23.10 24.00
C CYS A 105 1.80 -22.62 23.49
N CYS A 106 2.04 -22.26 22.22
CA CYS A 106 3.43 -22.06 21.77
C CYS A 106 3.87 -20.61 21.44
N SER A 107 3.04 -19.58 21.59
CA SER A 107 3.52 -18.18 21.42
C SER A 107 4.18 -17.59 22.67
N PHE A 108 4.13 -18.25 23.83
CA PHE A 108 4.84 -17.80 25.04
C PHE A 108 6.12 -18.63 25.29
N CYS A 109 6.09 -19.94 25.05
CA CYS A 109 7.28 -20.80 25.17
C CYS A 109 8.24 -20.73 23.97
N SER A 110 7.75 -20.55 22.73
CA SER A 110 8.64 -20.50 21.55
C SER A 110 9.19 -19.11 21.23
N SER A 111 8.66 -18.04 21.85
CA SER A 111 9.08 -16.65 21.67
C SER A 111 9.85 -16.08 22.88
N GLY A 112 10.04 -16.87 23.94
CA GLY A 112 10.60 -16.39 25.21
C GLY A 112 9.72 -15.37 25.94
N GLY A 113 8.40 -15.40 25.75
CA GLY A 113 7.47 -14.48 26.41
C GLY A 113 7.34 -13.10 25.76
N SER A 114 7.72 -12.96 24.48
CA SER A 114 7.60 -11.68 23.76
C SER A 114 6.15 -11.41 23.33
N LYS A 115 5.67 -10.19 23.60
CA LYS A 115 4.29 -9.72 23.33
C LYS A 115 4.04 -9.36 21.87
N GLU A 116 4.97 -9.69 20.98
CA GLU A 116 4.99 -9.27 19.59
C GLU A 116 5.27 -10.50 18.72
N ALA A 117 4.20 -11.20 18.36
CA ALA A 117 4.29 -12.42 17.57
C ALA A 117 3.85 -12.13 16.13
N THR A 118 4.70 -12.49 15.18
CA THR A 118 4.37 -12.46 13.76
C THR A 118 3.85 -13.84 13.33
N CYS A 119 2.65 -13.87 12.77
CA CYS A 119 2.10 -15.03 12.10
C CYS A 119 2.94 -15.36 10.85
N GLY A 120 3.07 -16.63 10.46
CA GLY A 120 3.68 -17.02 9.17
C GLY A 120 2.99 -16.40 7.94
N CYS A 121 1.80 -15.83 8.14
CA CYS A 121 1.05 -15.03 7.18
C CYS A 121 1.50 -13.55 7.09
N GLY A 122 2.35 -13.08 8.00
CA GLY A 122 2.83 -11.69 8.12
C GLY A 122 1.96 -10.77 8.99
N GLY A 123 0.98 -11.29 9.74
CA GLY A 123 0.21 -10.49 10.71
C GLY A 123 0.93 -10.35 12.06
N SER A 124 0.97 -9.16 12.65
CA SER A 124 1.52 -8.92 13.99
C SER A 124 0.41 -8.88 15.04
N MET A 125 0.66 -9.47 16.22
CA MET A 125 -0.21 -9.37 17.39
C MET A 125 0.45 -8.52 18.48
N PRO A 126 -0.03 -7.29 18.75
CA PRO A 126 0.36 -6.56 19.95
C PRO A 126 -0.37 -7.13 21.17
N GLY A 127 0.39 -7.66 22.13
CA GLY A 127 -0.03 -8.64 23.12
C GLY A 127 -1.07 -8.27 24.20
N THR A 128 -2.08 -7.42 23.97
CA THR A 128 -3.23 -7.28 24.90
C THR A 128 -4.57 -6.89 24.25
N ALA A 129 -4.68 -6.79 22.93
CA ALA A 129 -5.97 -6.57 22.28
C ALA A 129 -6.01 -7.33 20.96
N ALA A 130 -7.19 -7.84 20.60
CA ALA A 130 -7.47 -8.41 19.28
C ALA A 130 -6.76 -7.62 18.19
N CYS A 131 -6.12 -8.30 17.21
CA CYS A 131 -5.34 -7.74 16.09
C CYS A 131 -5.54 -6.22 15.92
N VAL A 132 -4.78 -5.42 16.67
CA VAL A 132 -4.76 -3.98 16.51
C VAL A 132 -3.80 -3.75 15.36
N VAL A 133 -4.35 -3.71 14.15
CA VAL A 133 -3.59 -3.21 13.01
C VAL A 133 -3.52 -1.71 13.25
N GLU A 134 -2.32 -1.19 13.50
CA GLU A 134 -2.10 0.25 13.56
C GLU A 134 -2.86 0.89 12.41
N ARG A 135 -3.80 1.76 12.77
CA ARG A 135 -4.39 2.67 11.81
C ARG A 135 -3.21 3.46 11.28
N THR A 136 -2.83 3.27 10.03
CA THR A 136 -2.28 4.39 9.27
C THR A 136 -3.44 5.36 9.13
N GLU A 137 -3.71 6.11 10.21
CA GLU A 137 -4.46 7.34 10.13
C GLU A 137 -3.68 8.19 9.14
N GLY A 138 -4.36 8.60 8.06
CA GLY A 138 -3.84 9.68 7.25
C GLY A 138 -3.53 10.84 8.19
N LEU A 139 -2.42 11.53 7.92
CA LEU A 139 -2.14 12.80 8.56
C LEU A 139 -3.39 13.69 8.43
N GLN A 140 -4.07 13.93 9.55
CA GLN A 140 -5.09 14.94 9.68
C GLN A 140 -4.58 15.98 10.68
N GLY A 141 -4.46 17.21 10.17
CA GLY A 141 -4.86 18.40 10.90
C GLY A 141 -3.94 18.87 12.02
N VAL A 142 -3.18 19.93 11.73
CA VAL A 142 -2.90 20.99 12.70
C VAL A 142 -4.24 21.58 13.15
N THR A 143 -4.44 21.77 14.45
CA THR A 143 -5.33 22.80 15.01
C THR A 143 -4.70 23.38 16.28
N ASP A 144 -4.44 24.70 16.19
CA ASP A 144 -3.91 25.71 17.12
C ASP A 144 -2.60 25.42 17.89
#